data_AF-A0A940N690-F1
#
_entry.id   AF-A0A940N690-F1
#
_cell.length_a   1.000
_cell.length_b   1.000
_cell.length_c   1.000
_cell.angle_alpha   90.00
_cell.angle_beta   90.00
_cell.angle_gamma   90.00
#
_symmetry.space_group_name_H-M   'P 1'
#
loop_
_entity.id
_entity.type
_entity.pdbx_description
1 polymer ?
#
loop_
_entity_poly.entity_id
_entity_poly.type
_entity_poly.pdbx_seq_one_letter_code
_entity_poly.pdbx_strand_id
1 'polypeptide(L)'
;MSASIAAGPATRGPDSENFPVASRLLSPAVRGKVLAFYRVVRMADDIGDSPDLPPEEKLRRLDLIEAALDGGPGIPEATALRESGAGVEEARKMLVAFRRDSRNEPCADWDALADYCAHSADPVGRFLLRIHGDDDPAAIRAADALCTSLQVLNHIQDMGVDRDTIGRIYIPQSWMAEVGGVEEVFTQAGPRRAVLDALLDRTDTLLDVASALPRLLKSRRLAFQSATTIGCARRLLARLRAADPMAGRVALTKADVLGALLAAPTNGPSDAALVRARVARAGSSFSRGMASLKGERRRALYAVYAFCRAVDDIADGAAPEAEKRQFLAEWRAKLDAPDCAVSRELFWAREAFDLPKSECEAMIAGMETDSTARLRIPDEAALDLYCRRVAGSVGALSVRIFGAPEAEAFGLALGRTLQLVNILRDIDEDAVRDRVYIPLSWLGPDAAAGTLIARPDLFEACDRLMARAEAGFAAAEAELAKGANSKPLRPARVMMWAYHRILRRLAARGFHAPRLRPRLSPGEKARLAAMALGW
;
A
#
# COMPACT_ATOMS: atom_id res chain seq x y z
N MET A 1 8.94 15.31 49.94
CA MET A 1 7.61 14.68 49.85
C MET A 1 7.53 13.96 48.52
N SER A 2 7.42 12.64 48.52
CA SER A 2 7.34 11.81 47.31
C SER A 2 5.96 12.02 46.67
N ALA A 3 5.83 12.97 45.75
CA ALA A 3 4.63 13.09 44.93
C ALA A 3 4.55 11.80 44.10
N SER A 4 3.57 10.93 44.39
CA SER A 4 3.36 9.67 43.70
C SER A 4 3.21 9.93 42.19
N ILE A 5 4.21 9.53 41.41
CA ILE A 5 4.21 9.60 39.94
C ILE A 5 3.18 8.63 39.35
N ALA A 6 2.81 7.58 40.09
CA ALA A 6 1.91 6.55 39.62
C ALA A 6 0.49 7.09 39.34
N ALA A 7 -0.03 6.79 38.15
CA ALA A 7 -1.45 6.95 37.80
C ALA A 7 -2.34 5.84 38.41
N GLY A 8 -1.76 4.95 39.24
CA GLY A 8 -2.39 3.71 39.70
C GLY A 8 -1.57 2.49 39.27
N PRO A 9 -2.02 1.26 39.56
CA PRO A 9 -1.41 0.04 39.03
C PRO A 9 -1.54 -0.01 37.50
N ALA A 10 -0.57 -0.62 36.81
CA ALA A 10 -0.55 -0.71 35.35
C ALA A 10 -1.84 -1.33 34.80
N THR A 11 -2.40 -0.72 33.75
CA THR A 11 -3.71 -1.12 33.19
C THR A 11 -3.64 -2.41 32.37
N ARG A 12 -2.45 -2.76 31.84
CA ARG A 12 -2.19 -3.94 31.00
C ARG A 12 -0.86 -4.62 31.31
N GLY A 13 -0.85 -5.95 31.22
CA GLY A 13 0.36 -6.77 31.36
C GLY A 13 0.99 -7.14 30.00
N PRO A 14 2.25 -7.59 29.97
CA PRO A 14 2.93 -8.03 28.73
C PRO A 14 2.15 -9.09 27.91
N ASP A 15 1.34 -9.90 28.59
CA ASP A 15 0.53 -10.98 27.99
C ASP A 15 -0.80 -10.49 27.38
N SER A 16 -1.18 -9.22 27.60
CA SER A 16 -2.41 -8.61 27.07
C SER A 16 -2.19 -7.75 25.83
N GLU A 17 -0.95 -7.63 25.36
CA GLU A 17 -0.60 -6.85 24.16
C GLU A 17 -0.95 -7.58 22.86
N ASN A 18 -1.29 -6.81 21.82
CA ASN A 18 -1.60 -7.36 20.48
C ASN A 18 -0.41 -8.12 19.86
N PHE A 19 0.81 -7.82 20.30
CA PHE A 19 2.04 -8.49 19.90
C PHE A 19 2.83 -8.94 21.14
N PRO A 20 3.38 -10.17 21.15
CA PRO A 20 3.99 -10.74 22.34
C PRO A 20 5.21 -9.92 22.79
N VAL A 21 5.06 -9.22 23.91
CA VAL A 21 6.16 -8.57 24.62
C VAL A 21 6.99 -9.65 25.32
N ALA A 22 8.32 -9.57 25.24
CA ALA A 22 9.22 -10.50 25.93
C ALA A 22 9.01 -11.99 25.56
N SER A 23 8.84 -12.28 24.27
CA SER A 23 8.67 -13.64 23.70
C SER A 23 9.63 -14.68 24.33
N ARG A 24 9.11 -15.89 24.58
CA ARG A 24 9.93 -17.05 25.02
C ARG A 24 10.99 -17.46 24.00
N LEU A 25 10.95 -16.91 22.78
CA LEU A 25 12.00 -17.05 21.78
C LEU A 25 13.25 -16.23 22.11
N LEU A 26 13.18 -15.24 23.00
CA LEU A 26 14.34 -14.44 23.41
C LEU A 26 15.13 -15.14 24.52
N SER A 27 16.44 -14.91 24.58
CA SER A 27 17.26 -15.44 25.69
C SER A 27 16.84 -14.79 27.02
N PRO A 28 17.03 -15.45 28.18
CA PRO A 28 16.66 -14.88 29.48
C PRO A 28 17.27 -13.50 29.74
N ALA A 29 18.53 -13.29 29.35
CA ALA A 29 19.21 -12.01 29.50
C ALA A 29 18.59 -10.90 28.63
N VAL A 30 18.26 -11.19 27.37
CA VAL A 30 17.58 -10.25 26.46
C VAL A 30 16.18 -9.93 26.99
N ARG A 31 15.48 -10.94 27.48
CA ARG A 31 14.12 -10.79 28.04
C ARG A 31 14.09 -9.84 29.25
N GLY A 32 15.11 -9.90 30.11
CA GLY A 32 15.25 -8.98 31.24
C GLY A 32 15.33 -7.51 30.79
N LYS A 33 16.13 -7.23 29.75
CA LYS A 33 16.23 -5.88 29.16
C LYS A 33 14.92 -5.43 28.54
N VAL A 34 14.25 -6.30 27.79
CA VAL A 34 12.93 -6.01 27.18
C VAL A 34 11.89 -5.67 28.24
N LEU A 35 11.85 -6.40 29.36
CA LEU A 35 10.92 -6.12 30.45
C LEU A 35 11.23 -4.80 31.17
N ALA A 36 12.51 -4.45 31.35
CA ALA A 36 12.89 -3.17 31.94
C ALA A 36 12.44 -1.99 31.06
N PHE A 37 12.64 -2.11 29.74
CA PHE A 37 12.19 -1.14 28.76
C PHE A 37 10.66 -1.00 28.75
N TYR A 38 9.95 -2.13 28.63
CA TYR A 38 8.48 -2.15 28.62
C TYR A 38 7.86 -1.49 29.84
N ARG A 39 8.40 -1.71 31.05
CA ARG A 39 7.85 -1.11 32.27
C ARG A 39 7.90 0.42 32.27
N VAL A 40 9.00 1.01 31.80
CA VAL A 40 9.12 2.47 31.69
C VAL A 40 8.12 3.01 30.67
N VAL A 41 8.07 2.39 29.49
CA VAL A 41 7.18 2.81 28.41
C VAL A 41 5.71 2.70 28.81
N ARG A 42 5.29 1.56 29.40
CA ARG A 42 3.91 1.36 29.88
C ARG A 42 3.54 2.37 30.96
N MET A 43 4.44 2.65 31.90
CA MET A 43 4.20 3.66 32.94
C MET A 43 3.97 5.04 32.33
N ALA A 44 4.75 5.43 31.33
CA ALA A 44 4.58 6.70 30.64
C ALA A 44 3.29 6.76 29.80
N ASP A 45 2.95 5.67 29.12
CA ASP A 45 1.70 5.51 28.36
C ASP A 45 0.46 5.61 29.27
N ASP A 46 0.45 4.91 30.41
CA ASP A 46 -0.62 4.98 31.42
C ASP A 46 -0.82 6.42 31.95
N ILE A 47 0.25 7.21 32.06
CA ILE A 47 0.16 8.63 32.44
C ILE A 47 -0.46 9.46 31.31
N GLY A 48 -0.01 9.25 30.07
CA GLY A 48 -0.54 9.95 28.90
C GLY A 48 -2.04 9.69 28.71
N ASP A 49 -2.47 8.45 28.89
CA ASP A 49 -3.84 7.97 28.67
C ASP A 49 -4.79 8.22 29.84
N SER A 50 -4.28 8.62 31.02
CA SER A 50 -5.12 8.83 32.19
C SER A 50 -6.17 9.92 31.93
N PRO A 51 -7.49 9.61 32.01
CA PRO A 51 -8.54 10.62 31.83
C PRO A 51 -8.65 11.55 33.04
N ASP A 52 -8.15 11.12 34.20
CA ASP A 52 -8.27 11.82 35.49
C ASP A 52 -7.15 12.84 35.73
N LEU A 53 -6.13 12.90 34.85
CA LEU A 53 -5.01 13.83 34.97
C LEU A 53 -5.15 14.99 33.98
N PRO A 54 -4.99 16.25 34.43
CA PRO A 54 -4.90 17.38 33.51
C PRO A 54 -3.58 17.33 32.71
N PRO A 55 -3.53 17.92 31.49
CA PRO A 55 -2.35 17.90 30.63
C PRO A 55 -1.05 18.36 31.33
N GLU A 56 -1.10 19.40 32.16
CA GLU A 56 0.07 19.93 32.85
C GLU A 56 0.67 18.92 33.83
N GLU A 57 -0.18 18.16 34.53
CA GLU A 57 0.26 17.13 35.47
C GLU A 57 0.81 15.90 34.74
N LYS A 58 0.24 15.53 33.58
CA LYS A 58 0.79 14.48 32.71
C LYS A 58 2.22 14.85 32.28
N LEU A 59 2.39 16.06 31.74
CA LEU A 59 3.69 16.57 31.29
C LEU A 59 4.71 16.59 32.44
N ARG A 60 4.32 17.11 33.62
CA ARG A 60 5.20 17.13 34.80
C ARG A 60 5.67 15.72 35.20
N ARG A 61 4.78 14.71 35.15
CA ARG A 61 5.14 13.32 35.47
C ARG A 61 6.04 12.69 34.41
N LEU A 62 5.81 12.99 33.13
CA LEU A 62 6.69 12.56 32.03
C LEU A 62 8.09 13.17 32.17
N ASP A 63 8.20 14.44 32.57
CA ASP A 63 9.48 15.10 32.83
C ASP A 63 10.24 14.46 34.00
N LEU A 64 9.53 13.99 35.04
CA LEU A 64 10.15 13.23 36.12
C LEU A 64 10.67 11.87 35.65
N ILE A 65 9.97 11.19 34.72
CA ILE A 65 10.45 9.95 34.10
C ILE A 65 11.74 10.22 33.32
N GLU A 66 11.76 11.27 32.49
CA GLU A 66 12.95 11.64 31.73
C GLU A 66 14.14 11.97 32.64
N ALA A 67 13.93 12.79 33.67
CA ALA A 67 14.98 13.11 34.63
C ALA A 67 15.51 11.87 35.36
N ALA A 68 14.65 10.90 35.69
CA ALA A 68 15.08 9.64 36.28
C ALA A 68 15.86 8.77 35.28
N LEU A 69 15.56 8.82 33.98
CA LEU A 69 16.37 8.14 32.96
C LEU A 69 17.81 8.69 32.89
N ASP A 70 18.03 9.93 33.32
CA ASP A 70 19.35 10.58 33.42
C ASP A 70 20.07 10.38 34.76
N GLY A 71 19.52 9.54 35.64
CA GLY A 71 20.10 9.27 36.97
C GLY A 71 19.51 10.12 38.10
N GLY A 72 18.44 10.88 37.83
CA GLY A 72 17.63 11.52 38.85
C GLY A 72 16.97 10.51 39.81
N PRO A 73 16.63 10.92 41.04
CA PRO A 73 16.04 10.03 42.04
C PRO A 73 14.57 9.73 41.75
N GLY A 74 14.07 8.60 42.30
CA GLY A 74 12.64 8.45 42.60
C GLY A 74 11.80 7.59 41.66
N ILE A 75 12.38 6.93 40.65
CA ILE A 75 11.63 6.00 39.77
C ILE A 75 12.39 4.68 39.60
N PRO A 76 11.94 3.59 40.27
CA PRO A 76 12.56 2.27 40.18
C PRO A 76 12.63 1.70 38.75
N GLU A 77 11.59 1.91 37.94
CA GLU A 77 11.50 1.42 36.56
C GLU A 77 12.58 2.04 35.68
N ALA A 78 12.75 3.37 35.76
CA ALA A 78 13.78 4.10 35.04
C ALA A 78 15.19 3.66 35.49
N THR A 79 15.38 3.44 36.79
CA THR A 79 16.63 2.92 37.34
C THR A 79 16.97 1.54 36.81
N ALA A 80 16.01 0.61 36.84
CA ALA A 80 16.18 -0.73 36.29
C ALA A 80 16.49 -0.71 34.77
N LEU A 81 15.92 0.23 34.01
CA LEU A 81 16.23 0.40 32.59
C LEU A 81 17.68 0.86 32.38
N ARG A 82 18.16 1.86 33.13
CA ARG A 82 19.57 2.31 33.06
C ARG A 82 20.52 1.17 33.39
N GLU A 83 20.26 0.45 34.48
CA GLU A 83 21.07 -0.69 34.93
C GLU A 83 21.08 -1.85 33.92
N SER A 84 20.05 -1.97 33.08
CA SER A 84 20.00 -2.97 32.00
C SER A 84 21.00 -2.69 30.87
N GLY A 85 21.53 -1.46 30.79
CA GLY A 85 22.53 -1.03 29.81
C GLY A 85 22.01 -0.86 28.38
N ALA A 86 20.69 -0.75 28.17
CA ALA A 86 20.09 -0.51 26.86
C ALA A 86 18.70 0.16 26.99
N GLY A 87 18.21 0.83 25.95
CA GLY A 87 16.81 1.27 25.86
C GLY A 87 16.50 2.67 26.41
N VAL A 88 17.45 3.33 27.08
CA VAL A 88 17.24 4.69 27.65
C VAL A 88 16.92 5.72 26.56
N GLU A 89 17.72 5.75 25.49
CA GLU A 89 17.51 6.66 24.36
C GLU A 89 16.17 6.41 23.65
N GLU A 90 15.69 5.17 23.66
CA GLU A 90 14.45 4.78 23.00
C GLU A 90 13.26 5.16 23.85
N ALA A 91 13.36 4.95 25.16
CA ALA A 91 12.36 5.39 26.11
C ALA A 91 12.23 6.92 26.03
N ARG A 92 13.35 7.65 25.96
CA ARG A 92 13.33 9.11 25.79
C ARG A 92 12.61 9.54 24.52
N LYS A 93 12.85 8.87 23.39
CA LYS A 93 12.12 9.13 22.14
C LYS A 93 10.62 8.87 22.28
N MET A 94 10.22 7.81 22.97
CA MET A 94 8.80 7.51 23.20
C MET A 94 8.11 8.53 24.12
N LEU A 95 8.83 9.11 25.09
CA LEU A 95 8.30 10.21 25.90
C LEU A 95 7.88 11.42 25.04
N VAL A 96 8.47 11.63 23.86
CA VAL A 96 8.02 12.67 22.93
C VAL A 96 6.59 12.41 22.46
N ALA A 97 6.28 11.18 22.02
CA ALA A 97 4.92 10.82 21.60
C ALA A 97 3.91 10.95 22.75
N PHE A 98 4.25 10.46 23.95
CA PHE A 98 3.34 10.57 25.12
C PHE A 98 3.06 12.02 25.53
N ARG A 99 4.00 12.96 25.29
CA ARG A 99 3.75 14.39 25.49
C ARG A 99 2.79 14.96 24.45
N ARG A 100 2.91 14.55 23.18
CA ARG A 100 1.96 14.93 22.12
C ARG A 100 0.55 14.42 22.43
N ASP A 101 0.47 13.17 22.88
CA ASP A 101 -0.76 12.52 23.32
C ASP A 101 -1.41 13.20 24.53
N SER A 102 -0.60 13.69 25.47
CA SER A 102 -1.07 14.46 26.63
C SER A 102 -1.68 15.81 26.24
N ARG A 103 -1.33 16.34 25.07
CA ARG A 103 -1.87 17.59 24.50
C ARG A 103 -2.93 17.36 23.42
N ASN A 104 -3.19 16.10 23.08
CA ASN A 104 -4.08 15.70 21.99
C ASN A 104 -3.70 16.39 20.66
N GLU A 105 -2.40 16.43 20.35
CA GLU A 105 -1.90 17.05 19.11
C GLU A 105 -2.40 16.24 17.89
N PRO A 106 -3.13 16.85 16.94
CA PRO A 106 -3.67 16.14 15.79
C PRO A 106 -2.60 15.84 14.74
N CYS A 107 -2.80 14.77 13.97
CA CYS A 107 -1.99 14.48 12.79
C CYS A 107 -2.53 15.27 11.59
N ALA A 108 -1.80 16.30 11.15
CA ALA A 108 -2.23 17.15 10.03
C ALA A 108 -2.33 16.38 8.70
N ASP A 109 -1.31 15.57 8.39
CA ASP A 109 -1.14 14.81 7.16
C ASP A 109 -0.46 13.45 7.44
N TRP A 110 -0.15 12.69 6.38
CA TRP A 110 0.56 11.40 6.52
C TRP A 110 1.93 11.55 7.15
N ASP A 111 2.69 12.60 6.83
CA ASP A 111 4.04 12.80 7.36
C ASP A 111 4.00 13.10 8.86
N ALA A 112 3.00 13.84 9.33
CA ALA A 112 2.75 14.04 10.76
C ALA A 112 2.42 12.72 11.48
N LEU A 113 1.59 11.86 10.88
CA LEU A 113 1.29 10.53 11.42
C LEU A 113 2.53 9.62 11.43
N ALA A 114 3.32 9.64 10.36
CA ALA A 114 4.56 8.88 10.26
C ALA A 114 5.61 9.37 11.28
N ASP A 115 5.74 10.69 11.46
CA ASP A 115 6.60 11.29 12.50
C ASP A 115 6.11 10.93 13.91
N TYR A 116 4.80 10.93 14.15
CA TYR A 116 4.26 10.41 15.40
C TYR A 116 4.68 8.95 15.63
N CYS A 117 4.51 8.08 14.63
CA CYS A 117 4.92 6.67 14.70
C CYS A 117 6.45 6.49 14.91
N ALA A 118 7.26 7.38 14.34
CA ALA A 118 8.71 7.41 14.54
C ALA A 118 9.12 7.66 16.00
N HIS A 119 8.22 8.23 16.80
CA HIS A 119 8.39 8.42 18.24
C HIS A 119 7.63 7.36 19.05
N SER A 120 6.43 6.95 18.65
CA SER A 120 5.57 6.04 19.43
C SER A 120 5.81 4.55 19.20
N ALA A 121 6.46 4.15 18.11
CA ALA A 121 6.60 2.74 17.75
C ALA A 121 8.01 2.34 17.30
N ASP A 122 8.63 3.11 16.40
CA ASP A 122 9.95 2.80 15.84
C ASP A 122 11.07 2.61 16.89
N PRO A 123 11.09 3.35 18.02
CA PRO A 123 12.09 3.13 19.06
C PRO A 123 12.09 1.70 19.62
N VAL A 124 10.94 1.02 19.62
CA VAL A 124 10.83 -0.38 20.05
C VAL A 124 11.61 -1.31 19.11
N GLY A 125 11.44 -1.15 17.80
CA GLY A 125 12.17 -1.92 16.79
C GLY A 125 13.67 -1.68 16.89
N ARG A 126 14.08 -0.41 16.96
CA ARG A 126 15.50 -0.04 17.10
C ARG A 126 16.12 -0.55 18.40
N PHE A 127 15.37 -0.55 19.51
CA PHE A 127 15.80 -1.18 20.76
C PHE A 127 16.08 -2.66 20.57
N LEU A 128 15.16 -3.40 19.94
CA LEU A 128 15.31 -4.83 19.66
C LEU A 128 16.52 -5.12 18.75
N LEU A 129 16.80 -4.27 17.76
CA LEU A 129 18.00 -4.39 16.92
C LEU A 129 19.28 -4.25 17.75
N ARG A 130 19.40 -3.19 18.54
CA ARG A 130 20.61 -2.92 19.33
C ARG A 130 20.92 -3.99 20.36
N ILE A 131 19.92 -4.50 21.09
CA ILE A 131 20.18 -5.55 22.09
C ILE A 131 20.60 -6.88 21.45
N HIS A 132 20.40 -7.03 20.14
CA HIS A 132 20.89 -8.15 19.34
C HIS A 132 22.16 -7.82 18.54
N GLY A 133 22.76 -6.63 18.73
CA GLY A 133 23.97 -6.20 18.05
C GLY A 133 23.77 -5.90 16.56
N ASP A 134 22.56 -5.53 16.16
CA ASP A 134 22.22 -5.17 14.79
C ASP A 134 22.17 -3.66 14.60
N ASP A 135 22.97 -3.18 13.64
CA ASP A 135 23.23 -1.78 13.32
C ASP A 135 23.17 -1.51 11.81
N ASP A 136 22.74 -2.51 11.01
CA ASP A 136 22.58 -2.36 9.57
C ASP A 136 21.52 -1.28 9.26
N PRO A 137 21.86 -0.20 8.54
CA PRO A 137 20.90 0.82 8.13
C PRO A 137 19.68 0.26 7.37
N ALA A 138 19.84 -0.83 6.60
CA ALA A 138 18.73 -1.48 5.93
C ALA A 138 17.81 -2.23 6.91
N ALA A 139 18.39 -2.88 7.93
CA ALA A 139 17.61 -3.52 8.99
C ALA A 139 16.84 -2.49 9.82
N ILE A 140 17.47 -1.34 10.13
CA ILE A 140 16.82 -0.22 10.83
C ILE A 140 15.62 0.28 10.03
N ARG A 141 15.79 0.60 8.75
CA ARG A 141 14.66 1.05 7.90
C ARG A 141 13.53 0.02 7.81
N ALA A 142 13.86 -1.26 7.70
CA ALA A 142 12.86 -2.32 7.63
C ALA A 142 12.15 -2.55 8.98
N ALA A 143 12.85 -2.35 10.11
CA ALA A 143 12.27 -2.40 11.44
C ALA A 143 11.34 -1.20 11.72
N ASP A 144 11.77 0.01 11.38
CA ASP A 144 10.95 1.23 11.46
C ASP A 144 9.67 1.06 10.62
N ALA A 145 9.79 0.60 9.37
CA ALA A 145 8.63 0.32 8.53
C ALA A 145 7.67 -0.72 9.15
N LEU A 146 8.20 -1.75 9.82
CA LEU A 146 7.38 -2.72 10.55
C LEU A 146 6.66 -2.06 11.73
N CYS A 147 7.39 -1.34 12.58
CA CYS A 147 6.85 -0.68 13.77
C CYS A 147 5.77 0.34 13.42
N THR A 148 6.05 1.24 12.48
CA THR A 148 5.06 2.19 11.93
C THR A 148 3.85 1.45 11.36
N SER A 149 4.02 0.36 10.60
CA SER A 149 2.88 -0.41 10.08
C SER A 149 1.98 -0.95 11.19
N LEU A 150 2.58 -1.53 12.24
CA LEU A 150 1.83 -2.08 13.37
C LEU A 150 1.06 -0.98 14.11
N GLN A 151 1.68 0.19 14.26
CA GLN A 151 1.09 1.32 14.95
C GLN A 151 -0.10 1.91 14.18
N VAL A 152 0.04 2.09 12.86
CA VAL A 152 -1.09 2.52 12.01
C VAL A 152 -2.23 1.49 12.06
N LEU A 153 -1.93 0.19 12.04
CA LEU A 153 -2.96 -0.85 12.19
C LEU A 153 -3.68 -0.77 13.54
N ASN A 154 -2.96 -0.56 14.65
CA ASN A 154 -3.55 -0.36 15.97
C ASN A 154 -4.46 0.88 15.98
N HIS A 155 -4.00 2.02 15.45
CA HIS A 155 -4.81 3.23 15.36
C HIS A 155 -6.10 3.03 14.58
N ILE A 156 -6.08 2.23 13.50
CA ILE A 156 -7.29 1.89 12.75
C ILE A 156 -8.21 0.96 13.57
N GLN A 157 -7.65 -0.05 14.25
CA GLN A 157 -8.45 -0.98 15.07
C GLN A 157 -9.19 -0.26 16.21
N ASP A 158 -8.50 0.67 16.86
CA ASP A 158 -8.97 1.30 18.09
C ASP A 158 -9.57 2.69 17.85
N MET A 159 -9.68 3.16 16.58
CA MET A 159 -10.11 4.52 16.23
C MET A 159 -11.39 5.00 16.94
N GLY A 160 -12.37 4.12 17.13
CA GLY A 160 -13.62 4.46 17.82
C GLY A 160 -13.43 4.57 19.33
N VAL A 161 -12.72 3.61 19.91
CA VAL A 161 -12.43 3.58 21.36
C VAL A 161 -11.55 4.77 21.74
N ASP A 162 -10.48 5.03 21.00
CA ASP A 162 -9.55 6.14 21.27
C ASP A 162 -10.28 7.49 21.22
N ARG A 163 -11.15 7.70 20.22
CA ARG A 163 -11.96 8.92 20.13
C ARG A 163 -12.94 9.03 21.31
N ASP A 164 -13.68 7.96 21.59
CA ASP A 164 -14.80 8.01 22.53
C ASP A 164 -14.35 8.04 24.00
N THR A 165 -13.20 7.44 24.31
CA THR A 165 -12.72 7.28 25.69
C THR A 165 -11.67 8.33 26.10
N ILE A 166 -10.77 8.69 25.19
CA ILE A 166 -9.64 9.60 25.48
C ILE A 166 -9.56 10.79 24.51
N GLY A 167 -10.52 10.93 23.59
CA GLY A 167 -10.63 12.09 22.70
C GLY A 167 -9.59 12.14 21.58
N ARG A 168 -8.86 11.05 21.31
CA ARG A 168 -7.73 11.04 20.36
C ARG A 168 -8.13 10.54 18.99
N ILE A 169 -7.59 11.18 17.95
CA ILE A 169 -7.78 10.80 16.55
C ILE A 169 -6.42 10.88 15.84
N TYR A 170 -5.92 9.74 15.37
CA TYR A 170 -4.64 9.65 14.65
C TYR A 170 -4.77 9.62 13.12
N ILE A 171 -6.00 9.49 12.60
CA ILE A 171 -6.25 9.56 11.16
C ILE A 171 -5.86 10.97 10.68
N PRO A 172 -5.09 11.11 9.57
CA PRO A 172 -4.67 12.42 9.07
C PRO A 172 -5.86 13.34 8.79
N GLN A 173 -5.79 14.57 9.29
CA GLN A 173 -6.85 15.57 9.10
C GLN A 173 -7.07 15.89 7.62
N SER A 174 -5.99 16.01 6.84
CA SER A 174 -6.05 16.25 5.41
C SER A 174 -6.82 15.15 4.66
N TRP A 175 -6.75 13.90 5.11
CA TRP A 175 -7.44 12.77 4.47
C TRP A 175 -8.91 12.69 4.86
N MET A 176 -9.22 13.01 6.12
CA MET A 176 -10.63 13.10 6.54
C MET A 176 -11.34 14.23 5.79
N ALA A 177 -10.66 15.34 5.51
CA ALA A 177 -11.23 16.46 4.74
C ALA A 177 -11.66 16.07 3.32
N GLU A 178 -10.92 15.17 2.65
CA GLU A 178 -11.27 14.66 1.31
C GLU A 178 -12.62 13.92 1.26
N VAL A 179 -13.08 13.41 2.40
CA VAL A 179 -14.33 12.62 2.50
C VAL A 179 -15.42 13.31 3.34
N GLY A 180 -15.32 14.63 3.52
CA GLY A 180 -16.34 15.44 4.21
C GLY A 180 -16.04 15.73 5.69
N GLY A 181 -14.87 15.35 6.19
CA GLY A 181 -14.35 15.73 7.51
C GLY A 181 -14.52 14.65 8.58
N VAL A 182 -14.18 15.02 9.81
CA VAL A 182 -14.13 14.10 10.97
C VAL A 182 -15.49 13.46 11.23
N GLU A 183 -16.57 14.25 11.24
CA GLU A 183 -17.92 13.74 11.54
C GLU A 183 -18.32 12.61 10.57
N GLU A 184 -18.09 12.81 9.28
CA GLU A 184 -18.42 11.85 8.22
C GLU A 184 -17.66 10.53 8.38
N VAL A 185 -16.37 10.59 8.68
CA VAL A 185 -15.52 9.40 8.89
C VAL A 185 -16.04 8.54 10.04
N PHE A 186 -16.57 9.14 11.10
CA PHE A 186 -17.02 8.38 12.26
C PHE A 186 -18.52 8.09 12.28
N THR A 187 -19.33 8.66 11.38
CA THR A 187 -20.78 8.41 11.32
C THR A 187 -21.20 7.63 10.08
N GLN A 188 -20.51 7.79 8.94
CA GLN A 188 -20.86 7.16 7.67
C GLN A 188 -19.85 6.10 7.23
N ALA A 189 -20.35 4.91 6.85
CA ALA A 189 -19.49 3.80 6.44
C ALA A 189 -18.73 4.04 5.12
N GLY A 190 -19.30 4.80 4.18
CA GLY A 190 -18.68 5.10 2.89
C GLY A 190 -17.42 5.97 3.01
N PRO A 191 -17.52 7.21 3.52
CA PRO A 191 -16.38 8.09 3.82
C PRO A 191 -15.30 7.39 4.65
N ARG A 192 -15.71 6.68 5.72
CA ARG A 192 -14.80 5.88 6.56
C ARG A 192 -14.00 4.87 5.74
N ARG A 193 -14.69 4.06 4.92
CA ARG A 193 -14.04 3.01 4.13
C ARG A 193 -12.98 3.58 3.19
N ALA A 194 -13.26 4.71 2.54
CA ALA A 194 -12.32 5.36 1.64
C ALA A 194 -11.02 5.78 2.34
N VAL A 195 -11.11 6.44 3.50
CA VAL A 195 -9.93 6.85 4.28
C VAL A 195 -9.18 5.65 4.84
N LEU A 196 -9.90 4.66 5.37
CA LEU A 196 -9.27 3.44 5.89
C LEU A 196 -8.55 2.66 4.79
N ASP A 197 -9.12 2.56 3.59
CA ASP A 197 -8.44 1.90 2.46
C ASP A 197 -7.15 2.63 2.08
N ALA A 198 -7.15 3.96 2.01
CA ALA A 198 -5.94 4.74 1.77
C ALA A 198 -4.86 4.48 2.84
N LEU A 199 -5.25 4.39 4.13
CA LEU A 199 -4.30 4.13 5.22
C LEU A 199 -3.73 2.73 5.11
N LEU A 200 -4.58 1.75 4.78
CA LEU A 200 -4.19 0.36 4.59
C LEU A 200 -3.33 0.17 3.32
N ASP A 201 -3.49 0.99 2.28
CA ASP A 201 -2.62 0.98 1.09
C ASP A 201 -1.21 1.50 1.43
N ARG A 202 -1.08 2.59 2.19
CA ARG A 202 0.22 3.06 2.70
C ARG A 202 0.85 2.07 3.67
N THR A 203 0.05 1.48 4.55
CA THR A 203 0.52 0.43 5.46
C THR A 203 1.01 -0.80 4.70
N ASP A 204 0.33 -1.24 3.63
CA ASP A 204 0.81 -2.38 2.80
C ASP A 204 2.16 -2.05 2.14
N THR A 205 2.37 -0.79 1.74
CA THR A 205 3.65 -0.31 1.19
C THR A 205 4.78 -0.37 2.22
N LEU A 206 4.52 0.03 3.47
CA LEU A 206 5.48 -0.11 4.57
C LEU A 206 5.77 -1.58 4.88
N LEU A 207 4.76 -2.45 4.87
CA LEU A 207 4.96 -3.89 5.07
C LEU A 207 5.80 -4.54 3.95
N ASP A 208 5.76 -4.00 2.74
CA ASP A 208 6.64 -4.43 1.65
C ASP A 208 8.11 -4.02 1.85
N VAL A 209 8.37 -2.88 2.50
CA VAL A 209 9.73 -2.50 2.96
C VAL A 209 10.16 -3.43 4.11
N ALA A 210 9.29 -3.59 5.12
CA ALA A 210 9.54 -4.44 6.29
C ALA A 210 9.81 -5.91 5.94
N SER A 211 9.31 -6.39 4.81
CA SER A 211 9.46 -7.79 4.38
C SER A 211 10.92 -8.23 4.15
N ALA A 212 11.86 -7.29 4.02
CA ALA A 212 13.29 -7.62 3.98
C ALA A 212 13.88 -7.95 5.35
N LEU A 213 13.28 -7.44 6.44
CA LEU A 213 13.84 -7.49 7.80
C LEU A 213 14.33 -8.89 8.22
N PRO A 214 13.57 -9.99 8.06
CA PRO A 214 14.04 -11.31 8.49
C PRO A 214 15.35 -11.77 7.84
N ARG A 215 15.66 -11.29 6.63
CA ARG A 215 16.90 -11.62 5.90
C ARG A 215 18.09 -10.77 6.31
N LEU A 216 17.83 -9.58 6.84
CA LEU A 216 18.86 -8.61 7.21
C LEU A 216 19.37 -8.86 8.64
N LEU A 217 18.54 -9.48 9.48
CA LEU A 217 18.82 -9.65 10.90
C LEU A 217 19.93 -10.67 11.19
N LYS A 218 20.89 -10.29 12.04
CA LYS A 218 21.96 -11.18 12.54
C LYS A 218 21.40 -12.31 13.42
N SER A 219 20.39 -12.02 14.24
CA SER A 219 19.75 -12.98 15.15
C SER A 219 18.67 -13.81 14.44
N ARG A 220 18.89 -15.12 14.29
CA ARG A 220 17.90 -16.04 13.69
C ARG A 220 16.57 -16.09 14.45
N ARG A 221 16.60 -15.92 15.78
CA ARG A 221 15.37 -15.91 16.60
C ARG A 221 14.56 -14.64 16.38
N LEU A 222 15.23 -13.49 16.29
CA LEU A 222 14.58 -12.21 15.96
C LEU A 222 14.09 -12.22 14.49
N ALA A 223 14.86 -12.81 13.57
CA ALA A 223 14.45 -13.01 12.18
C ALA A 223 13.13 -13.78 12.09
N PHE A 224 13.03 -14.94 12.75
CA PHE A 224 11.81 -15.73 12.80
C PHE A 224 10.63 -14.98 13.46
N GLN A 225 10.88 -14.27 14.57
CA GLN A 225 9.87 -13.44 15.23
C GLN A 225 9.36 -12.34 14.30
N SER A 226 10.26 -11.59 13.65
CA SER A 226 9.90 -10.52 12.71
C SER A 226 9.10 -11.05 11.51
N ALA A 227 9.48 -12.21 10.95
CA ALA A 227 8.73 -12.86 9.87
C ALA A 227 7.30 -13.23 10.31
N THR A 228 7.15 -13.72 11.54
CA THR A 228 5.84 -14.03 12.14
C THR A 228 5.03 -12.74 12.32
N THR A 229 5.63 -11.68 12.87
CA THR A 229 4.98 -10.38 13.08
C THR A 229 4.50 -9.76 11.76
N ILE A 230 5.31 -9.80 10.70
CA ILE A 230 4.91 -9.35 9.35
C ILE A 230 3.73 -10.19 8.83
N GLY A 231 3.77 -11.51 9.05
CA GLY A 231 2.67 -12.41 8.70
C GLY A 231 1.37 -12.12 9.46
N CYS A 232 1.46 -11.71 10.72
CA CYS A 232 0.33 -11.25 11.52
C CYS A 232 -0.19 -9.89 11.03
N ALA A 233 0.69 -8.92 10.80
CA ALA A 233 0.34 -7.59 10.32
C ALA A 233 -0.41 -7.64 8.98
N ARG A 234 0.06 -8.44 8.02
CA ARG A 234 -0.63 -8.65 6.73
C ARG A 234 -2.01 -9.27 6.88
N ARG A 235 -2.20 -10.18 7.84
CA ARG A 235 -3.51 -10.78 8.13
C ARG A 235 -4.45 -9.76 8.76
N LEU A 236 -3.95 -8.97 9.71
CA LEU A 236 -4.73 -7.92 10.35
C LEU A 236 -5.16 -6.86 9.32
N LEU A 237 -4.23 -6.41 8.48
CA LEU A 237 -4.51 -5.53 7.34
C LEU A 237 -5.62 -6.11 6.45
N ALA A 238 -5.54 -7.40 6.09
CA ALA A 238 -6.57 -8.05 5.28
C ALA A 238 -7.95 -8.09 5.97
N ARG A 239 -7.98 -8.30 7.30
CA ARG A 239 -9.24 -8.25 8.07
C ARG A 239 -9.81 -6.83 8.14
N LEU A 240 -8.97 -5.82 8.34
CA LEU A 240 -9.37 -4.41 8.36
C LEU A 240 -9.82 -3.88 6.99
N ARG A 241 -9.35 -4.49 5.89
CA ARG A 241 -9.93 -4.24 4.56
C ARG A 241 -11.33 -4.86 4.40
N ALA A 242 -11.57 -6.00 5.05
CA ALA A 242 -12.81 -6.77 4.91
C ALA A 242 -13.90 -6.41 5.93
N ALA A 243 -13.55 -5.68 6.98
CA ALA A 243 -14.44 -5.35 8.10
C ALA A 243 -14.31 -3.87 8.50
N ASP A 244 -15.34 -3.36 9.16
CA ASP A 244 -15.38 -2.00 9.68
C ASP A 244 -15.03 -2.00 11.19
N PRO A 245 -13.94 -1.35 11.62
CA PRO A 245 -13.54 -1.31 13.03
C PRO A 245 -14.54 -0.58 13.94
N MET A 246 -15.38 0.31 13.40
CA MET A 246 -16.45 0.97 14.16
C MET A 246 -17.68 0.08 14.38
N ALA A 247 -17.85 -0.98 13.58
CA ALA A 247 -18.96 -1.93 13.73
C ALA A 247 -18.65 -3.01 14.77
N GLY A 248 -17.38 -3.23 15.08
CA GLY A 248 -16.93 -4.18 16.08
C GLY A 248 -15.43 -4.39 16.05
N ARG A 249 -14.88 -4.95 17.13
CA ARG A 249 -13.43 -5.17 17.26
C ARG A 249 -12.92 -6.09 16.16
N VAL A 250 -12.07 -5.57 15.29
CA VAL A 250 -11.32 -6.35 14.30
C VAL A 250 -10.01 -6.76 14.93
N ALA A 251 -9.82 -8.05 15.21
CA ALA A 251 -8.60 -8.57 15.82
C ALA A 251 -8.14 -9.88 15.18
N LEU A 252 -6.87 -10.22 15.40
CA LEU A 252 -6.33 -11.53 15.03
C LEU A 252 -6.86 -12.60 15.97
N THR A 253 -7.13 -13.78 15.42
CA THR A 253 -7.44 -14.98 16.20
C THR A 253 -6.16 -15.76 16.51
N LYS A 254 -6.23 -16.68 17.49
CA LYS A 254 -5.12 -17.62 17.76
C LYS A 254 -4.75 -18.45 16.52
N ALA A 255 -5.74 -18.79 15.67
CA ALA A 255 -5.51 -19.50 14.42
C ALA A 255 -4.75 -18.63 13.40
N ASP A 256 -5.00 -17.32 13.35
CA ASP A 256 -4.26 -16.40 12.48
C ASP A 256 -2.79 -16.32 12.90
N VAL A 257 -2.53 -16.19 14.20
CA VAL A 257 -1.18 -16.14 14.77
C VAL A 257 -0.44 -17.45 14.50
N LEU A 258 -1.09 -18.60 14.73
CA LEU A 258 -0.51 -19.91 14.42
C LEU A 258 -0.24 -20.06 12.92
N GLY A 259 -1.17 -19.62 12.06
CA GLY A 259 -0.99 -19.63 10.62
C GLY A 259 0.16 -18.73 10.16
N ALA A 260 0.37 -17.58 10.79
CA ALA A 260 1.52 -16.72 10.53
C ALA A 260 2.84 -17.38 10.97
N LEU A 261 2.85 -17.99 12.15
CA LEU A 261 3.99 -18.71 12.70
C LEU A 261 4.41 -19.90 11.81
N LEU A 262 3.45 -20.73 11.40
CA LEU A 262 3.70 -21.90 10.53
C LEU A 262 4.14 -21.49 9.12
N ALA A 263 3.68 -20.34 8.64
CA ALA A 263 4.04 -19.81 7.33
C ALA A 263 5.33 -18.97 7.35
N ALA A 264 5.94 -18.70 8.51
CA ALA A 264 7.15 -17.90 8.64
C ALA A 264 8.38 -18.76 8.31
N PRO A 265 9.00 -18.61 7.13
CA PRO A 265 10.27 -19.28 6.86
C PRO A 265 11.35 -18.73 7.79
N THR A 266 12.34 -19.57 8.11
CA THR A 266 13.45 -19.24 9.03
C THR A 266 14.24 -17.99 8.62
N ASN A 267 14.27 -17.68 7.31
CA ASN A 267 14.97 -16.52 6.75
C ASN A 267 14.03 -15.52 6.05
N GLY A 268 12.71 -15.58 6.25
CA GLY A 268 11.77 -14.75 5.48
C GLY A 268 11.54 -15.22 4.03
N PRO A 269 10.41 -14.82 3.38
CA PRO A 269 10.15 -15.15 1.98
C PRO A 269 11.08 -14.37 1.04
N SER A 270 11.36 -14.91 -0.15
CA SER A 270 12.10 -14.18 -1.19
C SER A 270 11.26 -13.05 -1.80
N ASP A 271 11.92 -12.03 -2.36
CA ASP A 271 11.24 -10.91 -3.02
C ASP A 271 10.30 -11.38 -4.14
N ALA A 272 10.75 -12.34 -4.96
CA ALA A 272 9.93 -12.99 -5.98
C ALA A 272 8.68 -13.70 -5.42
N ALA A 273 8.78 -14.33 -4.24
CA ALA A 273 7.64 -14.98 -3.60
C ALA A 273 6.61 -13.95 -3.09
N LEU A 274 7.09 -12.83 -2.54
CA LEU A 274 6.27 -11.71 -2.08
C LEU A 274 5.52 -11.06 -3.24
N VAL A 275 6.23 -10.71 -4.32
CA VAL A 275 5.63 -10.14 -5.53
C VAL A 275 4.60 -11.09 -6.13
N ARG A 276 4.91 -12.39 -6.25
CA ARG A 276 3.95 -13.39 -6.71
C ARG A 276 2.68 -13.44 -5.85
N ALA A 277 2.81 -13.40 -4.53
CA ALA A 277 1.67 -13.40 -3.62
C ALA A 277 0.81 -12.13 -3.79
N ARG A 278 1.43 -10.96 -3.95
CA ARG A 278 0.75 -9.69 -4.24
C ARG A 278 -0.05 -9.77 -5.55
N VAL A 279 0.57 -10.25 -6.63
CA VAL A 279 -0.10 -10.43 -7.93
C VAL A 279 -1.26 -11.42 -7.84
N ALA A 280 -1.09 -12.54 -7.12
CA ALA A 280 -2.15 -13.54 -6.96
C ALA A 280 -3.38 -12.97 -6.21
N ARG A 281 -3.15 -12.16 -5.16
CA ARG A 281 -4.21 -11.50 -4.38
C ARG A 281 -5.01 -10.49 -5.20
N ALA A 282 -4.38 -9.81 -6.17
CA ALA A 282 -5.06 -8.85 -7.04
C ALA A 282 -6.12 -9.50 -7.96
N GLY A 283 -6.10 -10.83 -8.16
CA GLY A 283 -7.19 -11.58 -8.80
C GLY A 283 -7.46 -11.28 -10.28
N SER A 284 -6.59 -10.50 -10.93
CA SER A 284 -6.83 -9.94 -12.27
C SER A 284 -6.85 -11.01 -13.38
N SER A 285 -7.62 -10.75 -14.44
CA SER A 285 -7.64 -11.55 -15.67
C SER A 285 -6.26 -11.65 -16.34
N PHE A 286 -5.41 -10.65 -16.11
CA PHE A 286 -4.01 -10.59 -16.51
C PHE A 286 -3.21 -11.83 -16.06
N SER A 287 -3.39 -12.28 -14.82
CA SER A 287 -2.69 -13.47 -14.30
C SER A 287 -2.98 -14.75 -15.10
N ARG A 288 -4.20 -14.88 -15.64
CA ARG A 288 -4.64 -16.03 -16.43
C ARG A 288 -4.18 -15.93 -17.88
N GLY A 289 -4.21 -14.74 -18.48
CA GLY A 289 -3.73 -14.51 -19.86
C GLY A 289 -2.24 -14.76 -20.04
N MET A 290 -1.49 -14.64 -18.96
CA MET A 290 -0.03 -14.76 -18.94
C MET A 290 0.46 -16.14 -18.45
N ALA A 291 -0.44 -17.11 -18.28
CA ALA A 291 -0.10 -18.48 -17.85
C ALA A 291 0.83 -19.21 -18.84
N SER A 292 0.93 -18.72 -20.07
CA SER A 292 1.84 -19.20 -21.11
C SER A 292 3.32 -18.96 -20.76
N LEU A 293 3.63 -17.96 -19.92
CA LEU A 293 4.98 -17.64 -19.49
C LEU A 293 5.43 -18.53 -18.34
N LYS A 294 6.69 -18.98 -18.39
CA LYS A 294 7.32 -19.83 -17.37
C LYS A 294 8.63 -19.20 -16.89
N GLY A 295 9.13 -19.70 -15.76
CA GLY A 295 10.42 -19.30 -15.20
C GLY A 295 10.56 -17.79 -15.00
N GLU A 296 11.68 -17.25 -15.46
CA GLU A 296 12.06 -15.86 -15.26
C GLU A 296 11.16 -14.86 -15.99
N ARG A 297 10.62 -15.22 -17.17
CA ARG A 297 9.71 -14.33 -17.92
C ARG A 297 8.43 -14.02 -17.14
N ARG A 298 7.86 -15.05 -16.50
CA ARG A 298 6.69 -14.87 -15.64
C ARG A 298 7.02 -14.05 -14.40
N ARG A 299 8.21 -14.29 -13.80
CA ARG A 299 8.68 -13.52 -12.65
C ARG A 299 8.85 -12.03 -13.01
N ALA A 300 9.48 -11.72 -14.12
CA ALA A 300 9.67 -10.34 -14.59
C ALA A 300 8.34 -9.65 -14.88
N LEU A 301 7.38 -10.36 -15.49
CA LEU A 301 6.07 -9.79 -15.73
C LEU A 301 5.30 -9.53 -14.43
N TYR A 302 5.44 -10.39 -13.43
CA TYR A 302 4.87 -10.14 -12.10
C TYR A 302 5.49 -8.92 -11.43
N ALA A 303 6.80 -8.69 -11.61
CA ALA A 303 7.46 -7.49 -11.12
C ALA A 303 6.89 -6.22 -11.76
N VAL A 304 6.78 -6.19 -13.10
CA VAL A 304 6.17 -5.06 -13.83
C VAL A 304 4.71 -4.86 -13.40
N TYR A 305 3.92 -5.93 -13.32
CA TYR A 305 2.51 -5.81 -12.89
C TYR A 305 2.37 -5.29 -11.46
N ALA A 306 3.19 -5.80 -10.52
CA ALA A 306 3.16 -5.34 -9.13
C ALA A 306 3.60 -3.88 -9.00
N PHE A 307 4.57 -3.43 -9.79
CA PHE A 307 4.94 -2.03 -9.91
C PHE A 307 3.78 -1.18 -10.42
N CYS A 308 3.20 -1.52 -11.57
CA CYS A 308 2.08 -0.79 -12.15
C CYS A 308 0.92 -0.68 -11.16
N ARG A 309 0.59 -1.78 -10.47
CA ARG A 309 -0.47 -1.77 -9.47
C ARG A 309 -0.12 -0.90 -8.25
N ALA A 310 1.13 -0.88 -7.82
CA ALA A 310 1.54 -0.07 -6.67
C ALA A 310 1.44 1.45 -6.94
N VAL A 311 1.74 1.90 -8.16
CA VAL A 311 1.60 3.33 -8.52
C VAL A 311 0.15 3.72 -8.84
N ASP A 312 -0.62 2.78 -9.38
CA ASP A 312 -2.07 2.89 -9.62
C ASP A 312 -2.87 2.98 -8.30
N ASP A 313 -2.53 2.13 -7.32
CA ASP A 313 -3.08 2.18 -5.96
C ASP A 313 -2.90 3.58 -5.32
N ILE A 314 -1.76 4.24 -5.58
CA ILE A 314 -1.49 5.60 -5.06
C ILE A 314 -2.40 6.64 -5.72
N ALA A 315 -2.53 6.61 -7.05
CA ALA A 315 -3.36 7.56 -7.77
C ALA A 315 -4.85 7.41 -7.42
N ASP A 316 -5.31 6.17 -7.25
CA ASP A 316 -6.71 5.81 -6.93
C ASP A 316 -7.11 6.01 -5.46
N GLY A 317 -6.14 6.10 -4.54
CA GLY A 317 -6.40 6.21 -3.11
C GLY A 317 -7.14 7.50 -2.72
N ALA A 318 -7.63 7.56 -1.47
CA ALA A 318 -8.33 8.74 -0.93
C ALA A 318 -7.41 9.82 -0.34
N ALA A 319 -6.09 9.69 -0.50
CA ALA A 319 -5.15 10.71 -0.03
C ALA A 319 -5.29 12.02 -0.86
N PRO A 320 -5.01 13.19 -0.26
CA PRO A 320 -4.98 14.46 -0.97
C PRO A 320 -4.02 14.47 -2.15
N GLU A 321 -4.29 15.30 -3.16
CA GLU A 321 -3.48 15.39 -4.39
C GLU A 321 -1.98 15.63 -4.10
N ALA A 322 -1.67 16.52 -3.15
CA ALA A 322 -0.29 16.84 -2.80
C ALA A 322 0.46 15.61 -2.26
N GLU A 323 -0.17 14.85 -1.38
CA GLU A 323 0.40 13.64 -0.77
C GLU A 323 0.51 12.50 -1.79
N LYS A 324 -0.48 12.34 -2.68
CA LYS A 324 -0.38 11.39 -3.80
C LYS A 324 0.85 11.67 -4.68
N ARG A 325 1.09 12.95 -5.01
CA ARG A 325 2.29 13.35 -5.79
C ARG A 325 3.57 13.05 -5.04
N GLN A 326 3.62 13.30 -3.74
CA GLN A 326 4.75 12.91 -2.90
C GLN A 326 4.99 11.39 -2.95
N PHE A 327 3.94 10.58 -2.77
CA PHE A 327 4.06 9.12 -2.80
C PHE A 327 4.49 8.59 -4.18
N LEU A 328 4.07 9.22 -5.28
CA LEU A 328 4.54 8.90 -6.63
C LEU A 328 6.01 9.31 -6.83
N ALA A 329 6.44 10.44 -6.26
CA ALA A 329 7.83 10.86 -6.26
C ALA A 329 8.73 9.91 -5.44
N GLU A 330 8.27 9.46 -4.28
CA GLU A 330 8.93 8.38 -3.50
C GLU A 330 9.08 7.13 -4.35
N TRP A 331 8.03 6.71 -5.06
CA TRP A 331 8.09 5.54 -5.93
C TRP A 331 9.05 5.73 -7.10
N ARG A 332 9.12 6.94 -7.67
CA ARG A 332 10.08 7.28 -8.72
C ARG A 332 11.52 7.14 -8.22
N ALA A 333 11.82 7.58 -7.00
CA ALA A 333 13.15 7.41 -6.40
C ALA A 333 13.55 5.92 -6.24
N LYS A 334 12.57 5.03 -6.01
CA LYS A 334 12.81 3.57 -5.93
C LYS A 334 13.29 2.95 -7.25
N LEU A 335 13.14 3.64 -8.40
CA LEU A 335 13.69 3.18 -9.67
C LEU A 335 15.22 3.24 -9.71
N ASP A 336 15.84 4.11 -8.91
CA ASP A 336 17.30 4.24 -8.79
C ASP A 336 17.82 3.59 -7.50
N ALA A 337 17.05 3.67 -6.41
CA ALA A 337 17.39 3.10 -5.11
C ALA A 337 16.31 2.12 -4.61
N PRO A 338 16.31 0.84 -5.07
CA PRO A 338 15.33 -0.14 -4.64
C PRO A 338 15.38 -0.43 -3.14
N ASP A 339 14.24 -0.32 -2.46
CA ASP A 339 14.12 -0.44 -0.99
C ASP A 339 13.11 -1.50 -0.53
N CYS A 340 12.24 -1.99 -1.40
CA CYS A 340 11.20 -2.97 -1.09
C CYS A 340 11.22 -4.15 -2.07
N ALA A 341 10.43 -5.19 -1.77
CA ALA A 341 10.40 -6.39 -2.62
C ALA A 341 9.98 -6.07 -4.07
N VAL A 342 9.00 -5.18 -4.25
CA VAL A 342 8.49 -4.81 -5.58
C VAL A 342 9.56 -4.04 -6.37
N SER A 343 10.22 -3.04 -5.77
CA SER A 343 11.24 -2.26 -6.46
C SER A 343 12.51 -3.08 -6.76
N ARG A 344 12.90 -3.99 -5.87
CA ARG A 344 14.03 -4.93 -6.12
C ARG A 344 13.74 -5.91 -7.25
N GLU A 345 12.54 -6.49 -7.30
CA GLU A 345 12.15 -7.38 -8.40
C GLU A 345 12.00 -6.63 -9.73
N LEU A 346 11.52 -5.37 -9.70
CA LEU A 346 11.48 -4.52 -10.89
C LEU A 346 12.90 -4.20 -11.38
N PHE A 347 13.82 -3.86 -10.48
CA PHE A 347 15.23 -3.63 -10.81
C PHE A 347 15.86 -4.88 -11.44
N TRP A 348 15.68 -6.05 -10.82
CA TRP A 348 16.14 -7.32 -11.40
C TRP A 348 15.55 -7.57 -12.79
N ALA A 349 14.24 -7.34 -12.96
CA ALA A 349 13.57 -7.53 -14.25
C ALA A 349 14.11 -6.57 -15.32
N ARG A 350 14.41 -5.31 -14.94
CA ARG A 350 15.02 -4.33 -15.84
C ARG A 350 16.38 -4.78 -16.34
N GLU A 351 17.24 -5.23 -15.44
CA GLU A 351 18.57 -5.73 -15.81
C GLU A 351 18.49 -7.02 -16.65
N ALA A 352 17.65 -7.97 -16.24
CA ALA A 352 17.59 -9.29 -16.89
C ALA A 352 16.92 -9.27 -18.28
N PHE A 353 16.10 -8.24 -18.57
CA PHE A 353 15.32 -8.14 -19.81
C PHE A 353 15.55 -6.83 -20.57
N ASP A 354 16.56 -6.05 -20.19
CA ASP A 354 16.86 -4.72 -20.75
C ASP A 354 15.59 -3.84 -20.82
N LEU A 355 14.87 -3.72 -19.71
CA LEU A 355 13.63 -2.94 -19.68
C LEU A 355 13.96 -1.45 -19.50
N PRO A 356 13.53 -0.55 -20.40
CA PRO A 356 13.89 0.86 -20.31
C PRO A 356 13.29 1.52 -19.06
N LYS A 357 14.14 2.19 -18.28
CA LYS A 357 13.69 2.99 -17.12
C LYS A 357 12.67 4.04 -17.51
N SER A 358 12.84 4.64 -18.70
CA SER A 358 11.94 5.66 -19.25
C SER A 358 10.50 5.20 -19.38
N GLU A 359 10.26 3.90 -19.58
CA GLU A 359 8.89 3.35 -19.61
C GLU A 359 8.28 3.23 -18.22
N CYS A 360 9.09 2.92 -17.19
CA CYS A 360 8.64 2.99 -15.80
C CYS A 360 8.33 4.44 -15.40
N GLU A 361 9.18 5.39 -15.80
CA GLU A 361 8.95 6.82 -15.55
C GLU A 361 7.70 7.33 -16.28
N ALA A 362 7.46 6.89 -17.51
CA ALA A 362 6.25 7.20 -18.26
C ALA A 362 4.99 6.69 -17.55
N MET A 363 5.03 5.48 -16.98
CA MET A 363 3.93 4.94 -16.18
C MET A 363 3.63 5.82 -14.95
N ILE A 364 4.66 6.21 -14.19
CA ILE A 364 4.50 7.10 -13.04
C ILE A 364 3.94 8.46 -13.47
N ALA A 365 4.43 9.04 -14.57
CA ALA A 365 3.92 10.30 -15.12
C ALA A 365 2.45 10.20 -15.58
N GLY A 366 1.99 9.01 -15.98
CA GLY A 366 0.58 8.74 -16.22
C GLY A 366 -0.23 8.77 -14.92
N MET A 367 0.26 8.12 -13.87
CA MET A 367 -0.39 8.12 -12.55
C MET A 367 -0.42 9.50 -11.88
N GLU A 368 0.54 10.38 -12.17
CA GLU A 368 0.51 11.79 -11.75
C GLU A 368 -0.61 12.59 -12.42
N THR A 369 -1.06 12.16 -13.60
CA THR A 369 -2.28 12.71 -14.23
C THR A 369 -3.51 12.22 -13.46
N ASP A 370 -3.55 10.93 -13.09
CA ASP A 370 -4.66 10.30 -12.37
C ASP A 370 -4.77 10.74 -10.90
N SER A 371 -3.70 11.31 -10.33
CA SER A 371 -3.66 11.78 -8.95
C SER A 371 -4.36 13.13 -8.72
N THR A 372 -4.76 13.84 -9.78
CA THR A 372 -5.43 15.14 -9.66
C THR A 372 -6.82 15.00 -9.02
N ALA A 373 -7.23 15.99 -8.22
CA ALA A 373 -8.55 15.99 -7.58
C ALA A 373 -9.71 15.91 -8.60
N ARG A 374 -9.55 16.57 -9.75
CA ARG A 374 -10.47 16.48 -10.89
C ARG A 374 -9.68 16.24 -12.16
N LEU A 375 -9.92 15.10 -12.81
CA LEU A 375 -9.26 14.75 -14.06
C LEU A 375 -10.14 15.09 -15.26
N ARG A 376 -9.63 15.95 -16.15
CA ARG A 376 -10.23 16.24 -17.46
C ARG A 376 -9.15 16.16 -18.53
N ILE A 377 -9.33 15.25 -19.48
CA ILE A 377 -8.48 15.21 -20.67
C ILE A 377 -8.95 16.33 -21.62
N PRO A 378 -8.10 17.31 -21.96
CA PRO A 378 -8.54 18.48 -22.73
C PRO A 378 -8.86 18.12 -24.18
N ASP A 379 -7.98 17.34 -24.82
CA ASP A 379 -8.04 17.06 -26.26
C ASP A 379 -7.52 15.65 -26.60
N GLU A 380 -7.56 15.34 -27.90
CA GLU A 380 -7.11 14.06 -28.44
C GLU A 380 -5.61 13.81 -28.23
N ALA A 381 -4.77 14.84 -28.29
CA ALA A 381 -3.33 14.69 -28.08
C ALA A 381 -3.01 14.34 -26.63
N ALA A 382 -3.72 14.94 -25.67
CA ALA A 382 -3.62 14.62 -24.26
C ALA A 382 -4.14 13.20 -23.96
N LEU A 383 -5.23 12.76 -24.59
CA LEU A 383 -5.69 11.36 -24.51
C LEU A 383 -4.61 10.39 -25.00
N ASP A 384 -3.97 10.71 -26.11
CA ASP A 384 -2.95 9.86 -26.71
C ASP A 384 -1.71 9.75 -25.84
N LEU A 385 -1.27 10.88 -25.27
CA LEU A 385 -0.18 10.91 -24.30
C LEU A 385 -0.52 10.12 -23.04
N TYR A 386 -1.75 10.26 -22.53
CA TYR A 386 -2.24 9.50 -21.38
C TYR A 386 -2.18 7.99 -21.66
N CYS A 387 -2.81 7.52 -22.75
CA CYS A 387 -2.80 6.10 -23.10
C CYS A 387 -1.39 5.55 -23.37
N ARG A 388 -0.49 6.36 -23.97
CA ARG A 388 0.92 6.01 -24.18
C ARG A 388 1.65 5.79 -22.85
N ARG A 389 1.36 6.61 -21.85
CA ARG A 389 1.97 6.55 -20.52
C ARG A 389 1.45 5.39 -19.68
N VAL A 390 0.13 5.24 -19.54
CA VAL A 390 -0.45 4.28 -18.58
C VAL A 390 -0.56 2.84 -19.08
N ALA A 391 -0.57 2.64 -20.40
CA ALA A 391 -0.74 1.30 -20.98
C ALA A 391 0.25 1.00 -22.11
N GLY A 392 0.58 2.00 -22.94
CA GLY A 392 1.61 1.85 -23.96
C GLY A 392 2.95 1.42 -23.35
N SER A 393 3.38 2.09 -22.28
CA SER A 393 4.62 1.75 -21.54
C SER A 393 4.65 0.31 -21.06
N VAL A 394 3.54 -0.18 -20.50
CA VAL A 394 3.38 -1.57 -20.06
C VAL A 394 3.50 -2.52 -21.25
N GLY A 395 2.96 -2.15 -22.41
CA GLY A 395 3.10 -2.89 -23.66
C GLY A 395 4.57 -2.98 -24.11
N ALA A 396 5.31 -1.87 -24.11
CA ALA A 396 6.74 -1.84 -24.45
C ALA A 396 7.58 -2.70 -23.50
N LEU A 397 7.34 -2.60 -22.19
CA LEU A 397 7.99 -3.46 -21.19
C LEU A 397 7.66 -4.95 -21.42
N SER A 398 6.40 -5.25 -21.73
CA SER A 398 5.92 -6.62 -21.88
C SER A 398 6.54 -7.35 -23.07
N VAL A 399 6.67 -6.71 -24.24
CA VAL A 399 7.21 -7.37 -25.44
C VAL A 399 8.68 -7.75 -25.30
N ARG A 400 9.47 -6.97 -24.56
CA ARG A 400 10.85 -7.32 -24.18
C ARG A 400 10.88 -8.57 -23.29
N ILE A 401 10.02 -8.64 -22.28
CA ILE A 401 9.87 -9.82 -21.41
C ILE A 401 9.44 -11.06 -22.22
N PHE A 402 8.58 -10.88 -23.22
CA PHE A 402 8.14 -11.97 -24.09
C PHE A 402 9.28 -12.51 -24.95
N GLY A 403 10.32 -11.70 -25.20
CA GLY A 403 11.45 -12.04 -26.07
C GLY A 403 11.25 -11.58 -27.51
N ALA A 404 10.54 -10.48 -27.71
CA ALA A 404 10.36 -9.80 -29.00
C ALA A 404 10.59 -8.28 -28.83
N PRO A 405 11.82 -7.84 -28.43
CA PRO A 405 12.13 -6.41 -28.26
C PRO A 405 11.90 -5.59 -29.55
N GLU A 406 12.05 -6.20 -30.72
CA GLU A 406 11.74 -5.59 -32.02
C GLU A 406 10.25 -5.23 -32.20
N ALA A 407 9.37 -5.84 -31.42
CA ALA A 407 7.93 -5.59 -31.43
C ALA A 407 7.51 -4.45 -30.49
N GLU A 408 8.43 -3.56 -30.10
CA GLU A 408 8.15 -2.43 -29.20
C GLU A 408 7.01 -1.55 -29.73
N ALA A 409 7.05 -1.16 -31.01
CA ALA A 409 5.99 -0.36 -31.63
C ALA A 409 4.62 -1.06 -31.58
N PHE A 410 4.59 -2.38 -31.76
CA PHE A 410 3.38 -3.19 -31.60
C PHE A 410 2.89 -3.17 -30.15
N GLY A 411 3.79 -3.34 -29.18
CA GLY A 411 3.47 -3.27 -27.75
C GLY A 411 2.87 -1.92 -27.34
N LEU A 412 3.47 -0.82 -27.79
CA LEU A 412 2.97 0.54 -27.56
C LEU A 412 1.56 0.73 -28.12
N ALA A 413 1.35 0.34 -29.38
CA ALA A 413 0.08 0.49 -30.08
C ALA A 413 -1.02 -0.37 -29.43
N LEU A 414 -0.75 -1.65 -29.18
CA LEU A 414 -1.72 -2.54 -28.53
C LEU A 414 -2.05 -2.03 -27.13
N GLY A 415 -1.06 -1.60 -26.33
CA GLY A 415 -1.27 -1.02 -25.01
C GLY A 415 -2.24 0.17 -25.05
N ARG A 416 -2.02 1.12 -25.97
CA ARG A 416 -2.95 2.24 -26.21
C ARG A 416 -4.36 1.74 -26.55
N THR A 417 -4.49 0.77 -27.45
CA THR A 417 -5.80 0.17 -27.81
C THR A 417 -6.51 -0.44 -26.62
N LEU A 418 -5.81 -1.21 -25.78
CA LEU A 418 -6.41 -1.79 -24.57
C LEU A 418 -6.89 -0.72 -23.59
N GLN A 419 -6.18 0.42 -23.50
CA GLN A 419 -6.59 1.53 -22.64
C GLN A 419 -7.84 2.25 -23.16
N LEU A 420 -8.01 2.41 -24.47
CA LEU A 420 -9.25 2.96 -25.03
C LEU A 420 -10.46 2.08 -24.64
N VAL A 421 -10.29 0.76 -24.65
CA VAL A 421 -11.33 -0.18 -24.19
C VAL A 421 -11.57 -0.05 -22.68
N ASN A 422 -10.54 0.18 -21.86
CA ASN A 422 -10.73 0.45 -20.41
C ASN A 422 -11.55 1.73 -20.21
N ILE A 423 -11.21 2.84 -20.89
CA ILE A 423 -11.93 4.11 -20.81
C ILE A 423 -13.42 3.92 -21.18
N LEU A 424 -13.70 3.23 -22.29
CA LEU A 424 -15.07 2.93 -22.71
C LEU A 424 -15.83 2.03 -21.73
N ARG A 425 -15.12 1.14 -21.04
CA ARG A 425 -15.70 0.15 -20.12
C ARG A 425 -16.06 0.77 -18.78
N ASP A 426 -15.28 1.74 -18.31
CA ASP A 426 -15.29 2.21 -16.92
C ASP A 426 -15.85 3.64 -16.76
N ILE A 427 -16.47 4.22 -17.79
CA ILE A 427 -17.06 5.58 -17.81
C ILE A 427 -17.81 5.95 -16.52
N ASP A 428 -18.72 5.09 -16.05
CA ASP A 428 -19.51 5.36 -14.84
C ASP A 428 -18.67 5.21 -13.56
N GLU A 429 -17.77 4.21 -13.49
CA GLU A 429 -16.86 4.01 -12.34
C GLU A 429 -15.86 5.17 -12.19
N ASP A 430 -15.41 5.73 -13.32
CA ASP A 430 -14.52 6.89 -13.38
C ASP A 430 -15.24 8.19 -13.01
N ALA A 431 -16.48 8.37 -13.48
CA ALA A 431 -17.26 9.57 -13.16
C ALA A 431 -17.61 9.68 -11.67
N VAL A 432 -17.74 8.56 -10.95
CA VAL A 432 -17.89 8.55 -9.48
C VAL A 432 -16.69 9.18 -8.77
N ARG A 433 -15.49 9.10 -9.37
CA ARG A 433 -14.25 9.72 -8.87
C ARG A 433 -14.00 11.11 -9.45
N ASP A 434 -15.01 11.71 -10.08
CA ASP A 434 -14.91 12.95 -10.85
C ASP A 434 -13.78 12.93 -11.91
N ARG A 435 -13.57 11.77 -12.56
CA ARG A 435 -12.59 11.59 -13.66
C ARG A 435 -13.30 11.43 -15.00
N VAL A 436 -12.80 12.11 -16.03
CA VAL A 436 -13.27 11.98 -17.42
C VAL A 436 -12.08 11.92 -18.36
N TYR A 437 -11.84 10.72 -18.91
CA TYR A 437 -10.76 10.47 -19.88
C TYR A 437 -11.14 10.78 -21.33
N ILE A 438 -12.45 10.83 -21.63
CA ILE A 438 -12.94 11.25 -22.94
C ILE A 438 -12.61 12.75 -23.12
N PRO A 439 -11.98 13.15 -24.24
CA PRO A 439 -11.58 14.54 -24.46
C PRO A 439 -12.72 15.55 -24.31
N LEU A 440 -12.47 16.63 -23.57
CA LEU A 440 -13.40 17.76 -23.47
C LEU A 440 -13.67 18.40 -24.83
N SER A 441 -12.68 18.40 -25.73
CA SER A 441 -12.87 18.82 -27.13
C SER A 441 -13.99 18.07 -27.87
N TRP A 442 -14.44 16.92 -27.36
CA TRP A 442 -15.56 16.14 -27.91
C TRP A 442 -16.83 16.24 -27.06
N LEU A 443 -16.72 16.62 -25.78
CA LEU A 443 -17.83 16.69 -24.83
C LEU A 443 -18.31 18.12 -24.53
N GLY A 444 -17.62 19.14 -25.05
CA GLY A 444 -17.95 20.55 -24.82
C GLY A 444 -17.30 21.13 -23.54
N PRO A 445 -17.87 22.21 -22.96
CA PRO A 445 -17.25 22.93 -21.84
C PRO A 445 -17.14 22.07 -20.58
N ASP A 446 -16.09 22.31 -19.79
CA ASP A 446 -15.85 21.60 -18.53
C ASP A 446 -17.06 21.68 -17.57
N ALA A 447 -17.30 20.58 -16.87
CA ALA A 447 -18.35 20.42 -15.88
C ALA A 447 -18.01 19.25 -14.95
N ALA A 448 -18.84 19.00 -13.92
CA ALA A 448 -18.75 17.79 -13.12
C ALA A 448 -18.86 16.54 -14.01
N ALA A 449 -18.15 15.46 -13.65
CA ALA A 449 -18.06 14.27 -14.49
C ALA A 449 -19.44 13.67 -14.78
N GLY A 450 -20.30 13.60 -13.76
CA GLY A 450 -21.70 13.14 -13.89
C GLY A 450 -22.51 13.93 -14.92
N THR A 451 -22.27 15.24 -15.04
CA THR A 451 -22.90 16.08 -16.08
C THR A 451 -22.36 15.74 -17.46
N LEU A 452 -21.04 15.62 -17.60
CA LEU A 452 -20.38 15.31 -18.88
C LEU A 452 -20.85 13.96 -19.44
N ILE A 453 -20.92 12.92 -18.61
CA ILE A 453 -21.35 11.58 -19.03
C ILE A 453 -22.86 11.42 -19.21
N ALA A 454 -23.63 12.48 -18.98
CA ALA A 454 -25.07 12.54 -19.24
C ALA A 454 -25.41 13.34 -20.50
N ARG A 455 -24.41 14.00 -21.13
CA ARG A 455 -24.64 14.81 -22.33
C ARG A 455 -24.94 13.96 -23.56
N PRO A 456 -25.70 14.49 -24.54
CA PRO A 456 -26.02 13.77 -25.77
C PRO A 456 -24.80 13.44 -26.65
N ASP A 457 -23.76 14.28 -26.62
CA ASP A 457 -22.51 14.13 -27.37
C ASP A 457 -21.63 12.97 -26.88
N LEU A 458 -21.90 12.43 -25.69
CA LEU A 458 -21.19 11.26 -25.16
C LEU A 458 -21.24 10.07 -26.13
N PHE A 459 -22.36 9.83 -26.79
CA PHE A 459 -22.50 8.69 -27.71
C PHE A 459 -21.55 8.82 -28.89
N GLU A 460 -21.50 10.01 -29.49
CA GLU A 460 -20.58 10.29 -30.60
C GLU A 460 -19.12 10.17 -30.14
N ALA A 461 -18.79 10.68 -28.95
CA ALA A 461 -17.46 10.56 -28.38
C ALA A 461 -17.07 9.09 -28.12
N CYS A 462 -18.01 8.27 -27.61
CA CYS A 462 -17.82 6.83 -27.44
C CYS A 462 -17.66 6.10 -28.78
N ASP A 463 -18.43 6.45 -29.81
CA ASP A 463 -18.32 5.86 -31.15
C ASP A 463 -16.95 6.17 -31.77
N ARG A 464 -16.44 7.40 -31.59
CA ARG A 464 -15.07 7.77 -32.00
C ARG A 464 -14.02 6.91 -31.30
N LEU A 465 -14.13 6.71 -29.98
CA LEU A 465 -13.22 5.83 -29.24
C LEU A 465 -13.34 4.37 -29.68
N MET A 466 -14.54 3.87 -29.94
CA MET A 466 -14.75 2.51 -30.45
C MET A 466 -14.10 2.32 -31.82
N ALA A 467 -14.31 3.25 -32.75
CA ALA A 467 -13.70 3.20 -34.08
C ALA A 467 -12.17 3.19 -34.00
N ARG A 468 -11.59 3.99 -33.10
CA ARG A 468 -10.14 3.99 -32.84
C ARG A 468 -9.66 2.68 -32.22
N ALA A 469 -10.43 2.08 -31.31
CA ALA A 469 -10.09 0.79 -30.71
C ALA A 469 -10.16 -0.36 -31.74
N GLU A 470 -11.19 -0.40 -32.58
CA GLU A 470 -11.34 -1.36 -33.68
C GLU A 470 -10.18 -1.23 -34.69
N ALA A 471 -9.85 0.00 -35.11
CA ALA A 471 -8.71 0.25 -35.99
C ALA A 471 -7.38 -0.22 -35.36
N GLY A 472 -7.19 0.00 -34.06
CA GLY A 472 -6.04 -0.49 -33.32
C GLY A 472 -5.95 -2.02 -33.27
N PHE A 473 -7.07 -2.72 -33.05
CA PHE A 473 -7.11 -4.18 -33.10
C PHE A 473 -6.81 -4.71 -34.51
N ALA A 474 -7.39 -4.10 -35.55
CA ALA A 474 -7.13 -4.48 -36.94
C ALA A 474 -5.65 -4.30 -37.31
N ALA A 475 -5.03 -3.19 -36.89
CA ALA A 475 -3.60 -2.96 -37.09
C ALA A 475 -2.75 -3.99 -36.35
N ALA A 476 -3.07 -4.30 -35.09
CA ALA A 476 -2.37 -5.31 -34.31
C ALA A 476 -2.48 -6.72 -34.94
N GLU A 477 -3.66 -7.09 -35.45
CA GLU A 477 -3.86 -8.34 -36.19
C GLU A 477 -3.04 -8.40 -37.48
N ALA A 478 -3.00 -7.31 -38.25
CA ALA A 478 -2.20 -7.21 -39.45
C ALA A 478 -0.69 -7.35 -39.17
N GLU A 479 -0.18 -6.72 -38.12
CA GLU A 479 1.23 -6.85 -37.70
C GLU A 479 1.56 -8.29 -37.27
N LEU A 480 0.69 -8.93 -36.50
CA LEU A 480 0.87 -10.32 -36.10
C LEU A 480 0.86 -11.30 -37.29
N ALA A 481 0.12 -10.97 -38.36
CA ALA A 481 0.09 -11.76 -39.58
C ALA A 481 1.35 -11.63 -40.45
N LYS A 482 2.08 -10.50 -40.34
CA LYS A 482 3.32 -10.24 -41.10
C LYS A 482 4.55 -10.96 -40.53
N GLY A 483 4.56 -11.28 -39.23
CA GLY A 483 5.76 -11.75 -38.53
C GLY A 483 6.00 -13.27 -38.61
N ALA A 484 7.16 -13.68 -39.15
CA ALA A 484 7.64 -15.07 -39.15
C ALA A 484 7.92 -15.64 -37.74
N ASN A 485 7.96 -14.80 -36.70
CA ASN A 485 8.20 -15.19 -35.30
C ASN A 485 7.16 -14.58 -34.33
N SER A 486 5.86 -14.82 -34.56
CA SER A 486 4.78 -14.35 -33.66
C SER A 486 4.61 -15.18 -32.38
N LYS A 487 5.41 -16.24 -32.20
CA LYS A 487 5.33 -17.17 -31.06
C LYS A 487 5.60 -16.50 -29.71
N PRO A 488 6.63 -15.63 -29.55
CA PRO A 488 6.84 -14.87 -28.32
C PRO A 488 5.65 -13.96 -27.97
N LEU A 489 4.96 -13.40 -28.97
CA LEU A 489 3.81 -12.50 -28.80
C LEU A 489 2.49 -13.21 -28.45
N ARG A 490 2.52 -14.52 -28.19
CA ARG A 490 1.34 -15.28 -27.74
C ARG A 490 0.61 -14.63 -26.54
N PRO A 491 1.27 -14.16 -25.47
CA PRO A 491 0.55 -13.55 -24.36
C PRO A 491 -0.19 -12.26 -24.80
N ALA A 492 0.41 -11.45 -25.67
CA ALA A 492 -0.24 -10.29 -26.27
C ALA A 492 -1.48 -10.68 -27.08
N ARG A 493 -1.42 -11.76 -27.88
CA ARG A 493 -2.57 -12.28 -28.64
C ARG A 493 -3.72 -12.73 -27.73
N VAL A 494 -3.42 -13.39 -26.63
CA VAL A 494 -4.42 -13.83 -25.64
C VAL A 494 -5.11 -12.62 -25.01
N MET A 495 -4.35 -11.60 -24.62
CA MET A 495 -4.89 -10.35 -24.08
C MET A 495 -5.71 -9.57 -25.10
N MET A 496 -5.21 -9.44 -26.33
CA MET A 496 -5.89 -8.79 -27.44
C MET A 496 -7.27 -9.42 -27.69
N TRP A 497 -7.33 -10.76 -27.76
CA TRP A 497 -8.59 -11.49 -27.93
C TRP A 497 -9.60 -11.17 -26.82
N ALA A 498 -9.15 -11.18 -25.57
CA ALA A 498 -10.00 -10.91 -24.40
C ALA A 498 -10.60 -9.50 -24.46
N TYR A 499 -9.77 -8.50 -24.79
CA TYR A 499 -10.20 -7.11 -24.85
C TYR A 499 -11.05 -6.80 -26.08
N HIS A 500 -10.75 -7.38 -27.24
CA HIS A 500 -11.60 -7.26 -28.42
C HIS A 500 -12.99 -7.86 -28.14
N ARG A 501 -13.08 -8.95 -27.36
CA ARG A 501 -14.37 -9.50 -26.92
C ARG A 501 -15.15 -8.54 -26.01
N ILE A 502 -14.45 -7.81 -25.14
CA ILE A 502 -15.06 -6.76 -24.30
C ILE A 502 -15.58 -5.63 -25.18
N LEU A 503 -14.78 -5.15 -26.14
CA LEU A 503 -15.18 -4.09 -27.07
C LEU A 503 -16.46 -4.44 -27.83
N ARG A 504 -16.54 -5.65 -28.39
CA ARG A 504 -17.75 -6.11 -29.10
C ARG A 504 -19.00 -6.13 -28.21
N ARG A 505 -18.85 -6.42 -26.92
CA ARG A 505 -19.97 -6.36 -25.97
C ARG A 505 -20.36 -4.93 -25.62
N LEU A 506 -19.40 -4.01 -25.55
CA LEU A 506 -19.68 -2.58 -25.38
C LEU A 506 -20.46 -2.07 -26.60
N ALA A 507 -20.01 -2.39 -27.81
CA ALA A 507 -20.69 -2.02 -29.05
C ALA A 507 -22.13 -2.58 -29.11
N ALA A 508 -22.31 -3.88 -28.81
CA ALA A 508 -23.64 -4.50 -28.83
C ALA A 508 -24.60 -3.95 -27.76
N ARG A 509 -24.06 -3.51 -26.61
CA ARG A 509 -24.85 -2.92 -25.51
C ARG A 509 -25.23 -1.47 -25.80
N GLY A 510 -24.39 -0.73 -26.53
CA GLY A 510 -24.47 0.74 -26.62
C GLY A 510 -24.07 1.42 -25.32
N PHE A 511 -24.15 2.75 -25.24
CA PHE A 511 -23.69 3.55 -24.09
C PHE A 511 -24.82 4.19 -23.25
N HIS A 512 -26.05 3.69 -23.39
CA HIS A 512 -27.16 4.12 -22.56
C HIS A 512 -26.98 3.68 -21.11
N ALA A 513 -27.46 4.49 -20.17
CA ALA A 513 -27.49 4.15 -18.75
C ALA A 513 -28.59 3.10 -18.47
N PRO A 514 -28.36 2.16 -17.53
CA PRO A 514 -27.13 1.95 -16.75
C PRO A 514 -26.01 1.29 -17.57
N ARG A 515 -24.77 1.81 -17.51
CA ARG A 515 -23.63 1.25 -18.27
C ARG A 515 -22.90 0.17 -17.49
N LEU A 516 -23.56 -0.97 -17.34
CA LEU A 516 -23.01 -2.11 -16.62
C LEU A 516 -21.70 -2.62 -17.25
N ARG A 517 -20.70 -2.86 -16.39
CA ARG A 517 -19.38 -3.33 -16.78
C ARG A 517 -19.43 -4.74 -17.41
N PRO A 518 -19.04 -4.92 -18.68
CA PRO A 518 -18.98 -6.23 -19.31
C PRO A 518 -17.89 -7.10 -18.69
N ARG A 519 -18.18 -8.40 -18.51
CA ARG A 519 -17.24 -9.40 -17.98
C ARG A 519 -17.18 -10.62 -18.88
N LEU A 520 -15.99 -11.20 -19.07
CA LEU A 520 -15.86 -12.48 -19.78
C LEU A 520 -16.67 -13.57 -19.07
N SER A 521 -17.35 -14.41 -19.87
CA SER A 521 -18.07 -15.58 -19.35
C SER A 521 -17.09 -16.64 -18.83
N PRO A 522 -17.54 -17.60 -17.99
CA PRO A 522 -16.70 -18.72 -17.56
C PRO A 522 -16.10 -19.50 -18.76
N GLY A 523 -16.88 -19.75 -19.81
CA GLY A 523 -16.41 -20.41 -21.03
C GLY A 523 -15.36 -19.61 -21.80
N GLU A 524 -15.50 -18.27 -21.87
CA GLU A 524 -14.48 -17.40 -22.46
C GLU A 524 -13.20 -17.35 -21.64
N LYS A 525 -13.30 -17.39 -20.31
CA LYS A 525 -12.13 -17.51 -19.42
C LYS A 525 -11.42 -18.86 -19.62
N ALA A 526 -12.16 -19.95 -19.81
CA ALA A 526 -11.60 -21.26 -20.14
C ALA A 526 -10.90 -21.24 -21.51
N ARG A 527 -11.52 -20.61 -22.53
CA ARG A 527 -10.91 -20.42 -23.85
C ARG A 527 -9.62 -19.61 -23.78
N LEU A 528 -9.60 -18.55 -22.97
CA LEU A 528 -8.41 -17.73 -22.74
C LEU A 528 -7.26 -18.56 -22.15
N ALA A 529 -7.57 -19.45 -21.19
CA ALA A 529 -6.58 -20.38 -20.64
C ALA A 529 -6.09 -21.40 -21.69
N ALA A 530 -6.98 -21.96 -22.50
CA ALA A 530 -6.62 -22.86 -23.60
C ALA A 530 -5.68 -22.18 -24.63
N MET A 531 -6.04 -20.96 -25.05
CA MET A 531 -5.23 -20.15 -25.95
C MET A 531 -3.86 -19.80 -25.36
N ALA A 532 -3.75 -19.62 -24.04
CA ALA A 532 -2.46 -19.43 -23.38
C ALA A 532 -1.62 -20.72 -23.36
N LEU A 533 -2.24 -21.90 -23.24
CA LEU A 533 -1.53 -23.17 -23.08
C LEU A 533 -0.99 -23.77 -24.38
N GLY A 534 -1.64 -23.56 -25.51
CA GLY A 534 -1.27 -24.31 -26.72
C GLY A 534 -2.39 -24.52 -27.71
N TRP A 535 -3.62 -24.43 -27.22
CA TRP A 535 -4.76 -25.18 -27.72
C TRP A 535 -5.66 -24.34 -28.60
#